data_AF-A0A938PJR4-F1
#
_entry.id   AF-A0A938PJR4-F1
#
_cell.length_a   1.000
_cell.length_b   1.000
_cell.length_c   1.000
_cell.angle_alpha   90.00
_cell.angle_beta   90.00
_cell.angle_gamma   90.00
#
_symmetry.space_group_name_H-M   'P 1'
#
loop_
_entity.id
_entity.type
_entity.pdbx_description
1 polymer ?
#
loop_
_entity_poly.entity_id
_entity_poly.type
_entity_poly.pdbx_seq_one_letter_code
_entity_poly.pdbx_strand_id
1 'polypeptide(L)'
;MKIFLRILITYIFFVLLTIVRAHSQTILFCEGVDKEGKPINSANSFSIATNGGYLHFLVQLGYEINKDEIYYELYKVDAKGKEFYEATIYQELDPKDVFFHKKIPFYDAGKFNIYVYTGDGIYLTSGSLQITKK
;
A
#
# COMPACT_ATOMS: atom_id res chain seq x y z
N MET A 1 -41.95 9.53 29.85
CA MET A 1 -40.95 8.44 29.92
C MET A 1 -40.52 7.89 28.55
N LYS A 2 -41.44 7.59 27.61
CA LYS A 2 -41.10 6.99 26.30
C LYS A 2 -40.25 7.87 25.35
N ILE A 3 -40.39 9.20 25.42
CA ILE A 3 -39.61 10.15 24.58
C ILE A 3 -38.15 10.25 25.04
N PHE A 4 -37.90 10.33 26.35
CA PHE A 4 -36.55 10.31 26.90
C PHE A 4 -35.82 9.00 26.58
N LEU A 5 -36.52 7.87 26.63
CA LEU A 5 -35.96 6.56 26.24
C LEU A 5 -35.58 6.53 24.74
N ARG A 6 -36.39 7.14 23.86
CA ARG A 6 -36.07 7.25 22.43
C ARG A 6 -34.85 8.13 22.18
N ILE A 7 -34.75 9.29 22.85
CA ILE A 7 -33.60 10.19 22.73
C ILE A 7 -32.33 9.51 23.24
N LEU A 8 -32.42 8.75 24.34
CA LEU A 8 -31.29 7.99 24.89
C LEU A 8 -30.82 6.89 23.93
N ILE A 9 -31.75 6.12 23.34
CA ILE A 9 -31.42 5.07 22.35
C ILE A 9 -30.78 5.68 21.11
N THR A 10 -31.30 6.79 20.60
CA THR A 10 -30.71 7.49 19.44
C THR A 10 -29.31 8.03 19.77
N TYR A 11 -29.09 8.56 20.98
CA TYR A 11 -27.78 9.01 21.42
C TYR A 11 -26.78 7.85 21.54
N ILE A 12 -27.18 6.71 22.12
CA ILE A 12 -26.35 5.50 22.20
C ILE A 12 -25.99 4.99 20.80
N PHE A 13 -26.95 4.99 19.87
CA PHE A 13 -26.68 4.62 18.47
C PHE A 13 -25.68 5.57 17.80
N PHE A 14 -25.79 6.87 18.06
CA PHE A 14 -24.86 7.87 17.50
C PHE A 14 -23.45 7.78 18.11
N VAL A 15 -23.34 7.44 19.40
CA VAL A 15 -22.05 7.20 20.07
C VAL A 15 -21.40 5.89 19.60
N LEU A 16 -22.18 4.84 19.26
CA LEU A 16 -21.61 3.60 18.72
C LEU A 16 -20.97 3.80 17.33
N LEU A 17 -21.50 4.72 16.52
CA LEU A 17 -20.98 4.97 15.17
C LEU A 17 -19.62 5.66 15.15
N THR A 18 -19.21 6.36 16.22
CA THR A 18 -17.93 7.09 16.26
C THR A 18 -16.72 6.20 16.59
N ILE A 19 -16.94 4.94 16.97
CA ILE A 19 -15.87 4.01 17.40
C ILE A 19 -15.28 3.23 16.22
N VAL A 20 -15.93 3.23 15.06
CA VAL A 20 -15.44 2.51 13.88
C VAL A 20 -14.22 3.23 13.30
N ARG A 21 -13.03 2.75 13.64
CA ARG A 21 -11.79 3.17 12.98
C ARG A 21 -11.69 2.46 11.63
N ALA A 22 -11.90 3.20 10.55
CA ALA A 22 -11.59 2.71 9.21
C ALA A 22 -10.07 2.55 9.09
N HIS A 23 -9.60 1.31 9.08
CA HIS A 23 -8.21 0.99 8.81
C HIS A 23 -7.98 0.99 7.30
N SER A 24 -7.25 1.99 6.80
CA SER A 24 -6.90 2.08 5.38
C SER A 24 -5.68 1.20 5.09
N GLN A 25 -5.77 0.39 4.04
CA GLN A 25 -4.66 -0.40 3.50
C GLN A 25 -3.98 0.43 2.41
N THR A 26 -2.72 0.77 2.59
CA THR A 26 -2.00 1.66 1.67
C THR A 26 -0.67 1.06 1.23
N ILE A 27 -0.25 1.42 0.03
CA ILE A 27 1.13 1.29 -0.44
C ILE A 27 1.72 2.68 -0.61
N LEU A 28 2.90 2.88 -0.06
CA LEU A 28 3.70 4.08 -0.18
C LEU A 28 5.02 3.75 -0.88
N PHE A 29 5.43 4.59 -1.81
CA PHE A 29 6.75 4.51 -2.41
C PHE A 29 7.68 5.51 -1.70
N CYS A 30 8.90 5.09 -1.41
CA CYS A 30 9.87 5.88 -0.66
C CYS A 30 11.31 5.47 -0.98
N GLU A 31 12.28 6.32 -0.65
CA GLU A 31 13.71 6.02 -0.89
C GLU A 31 14.28 5.05 0.15
N GLY A 32 13.61 4.92 1.30
CA GLY A 32 13.98 4.02 2.38
C GLY A 32 12.90 3.96 3.46
N VAL A 33 13.09 3.06 4.42
CA VAL A 33 12.24 2.94 5.61
C VAL A 33 13.16 3.00 6.82
N ASP A 34 12.82 3.83 7.82
CA ASP A 34 13.60 3.95 9.05
C ASP A 34 13.38 2.77 10.00
N LYS A 35 14.06 2.79 11.15
CA LYS A 35 13.99 1.69 12.14
C LYS A 35 12.61 1.57 12.78
N GLU A 36 11.83 2.64 12.72
CA GLU A 36 10.50 2.78 13.28
C GLU A 36 9.40 2.44 12.25
N GLY A 37 9.78 2.02 11.03
CA GLY A 37 8.84 1.64 9.98
C GLY A 37 8.24 2.83 9.23
N LYS A 38 8.84 4.01 9.32
CA LYS A 38 8.36 5.22 8.62
C LYS A 38 9.08 5.42 7.28
N PRO A 39 8.36 5.91 6.26
CA PRO A 39 8.96 6.13 4.96
C PRO A 39 9.88 7.36 4.97
N ILE A 40 11.02 7.24 4.30
CA ILE A 40 11.98 8.33 4.06
C ILE A 40 11.75 8.84 2.63
N ASN A 41 11.48 10.13 2.48
CA ASN A 41 11.23 10.79 1.19
C ASN A 41 10.13 10.09 0.36
N SER A 42 8.95 9.94 0.94
CA SER A 42 7.82 9.34 0.22
C SER A 42 7.30 10.26 -0.88
N ALA A 43 7.04 9.69 -2.05
CA ALA A 43 6.47 10.37 -3.20
C ALA A 43 5.82 9.35 -4.14
N ASN A 44 5.10 9.82 -5.16
CA ASN A 44 4.63 8.99 -6.27
C ASN A 44 5.46 9.23 -7.55
N SER A 45 6.55 9.99 -7.45
CA SER A 45 7.43 10.32 -8.56
C SER A 45 8.88 10.34 -8.09
N PHE A 46 9.74 9.61 -8.77
CA PHE A 46 11.17 9.52 -8.45
C PHE A 46 12.00 9.64 -9.72
N SER A 47 13.25 10.06 -9.52
CA SER A 47 14.23 10.16 -10.59
C SER A 47 15.42 9.26 -10.27
N ILE A 48 15.65 8.27 -11.12
CA ILE A 48 16.72 7.27 -10.98
C ILE A 48 17.88 7.59 -11.92
N ALA A 49 19.07 7.05 -11.63
CA ALA A 49 20.20 7.17 -12.53
C ALA A 49 19.97 6.39 -13.83
N THR A 50 20.73 6.69 -14.88
CA THR A 50 20.57 6.07 -16.19
C THR A 50 20.70 4.54 -16.14
N ASN A 51 21.57 4.04 -15.24
CA ASN A 51 21.83 2.62 -14.99
C ASN A 51 20.84 1.96 -14.01
N GLY A 52 19.84 2.70 -13.53
CA GLY A 52 18.82 2.19 -12.64
C GLY A 52 18.85 2.82 -11.24
N GLY A 53 18.00 2.30 -10.37
CA GLY A 53 17.86 2.71 -8.99
C GLY A 53 17.00 1.74 -8.20
N TYR A 54 16.77 2.04 -6.93
CA TYR A 54 15.94 1.23 -6.05
C TYR A 54 14.95 2.12 -5.32
N LEU A 55 13.76 1.59 -5.09
CA LEU A 55 12.75 2.20 -4.24
C LEU A 55 12.24 1.18 -3.23
N HIS A 56 11.73 1.67 -2.12
CA HIS A 56 11.06 0.87 -1.11
C HIS A 56 9.54 0.98 -1.30
N PHE A 57 8.89 -0.16 -1.39
CA PHE A 57 7.44 -0.28 -1.39
C PHE A 57 7.02 -0.61 0.04
N LEU A 58 6.51 0.38 0.76
CA LEU A 58 6.02 0.23 2.13
C LEU A 58 4.52 0.02 2.10
N VAL A 59 4.06 -1.16 2.52
CA VAL A 59 2.63 -1.45 2.69
C VAL A 59 2.29 -1.30 4.16
N GLN A 60 1.22 -0.58 4.44
CA GLN A 60 0.71 -0.38 5.79
C GLN A 60 -0.71 -0.91 5.88
N LEU A 61 -0.92 -1.83 6.82
CA LEU A 61 -2.19 -2.40 7.19
C LEU A 61 -2.59 -1.85 8.57
N GLY A 62 -3.88 -1.75 8.82
CA GLY A 62 -4.37 -1.44 10.16
C GLY A 62 -4.68 -2.67 11.01
N TYR A 63 -4.26 -3.84 10.56
CA TYR A 63 -4.54 -5.15 11.15
C TYR A 63 -3.40 -6.13 10.83
N GLU A 64 -3.29 -7.20 11.62
CA GLU A 64 -2.33 -8.29 11.38
C GLU A 64 -2.67 -9.04 10.10
N ILE A 65 -1.70 -9.21 9.20
CA ILE A 65 -1.96 -9.75 7.87
C ILE A 65 -2.48 -11.19 7.88
N ASN A 66 -2.14 -11.98 8.89
CA ASN A 66 -2.51 -13.41 9.03
C ASN A 66 -2.13 -14.25 7.81
N LYS A 67 -1.04 -13.88 7.14
CA LYS A 67 -0.47 -14.52 5.96
C LYS A 67 1.05 -14.50 6.07
N ASP A 68 1.67 -15.54 5.56
CA ASP A 68 3.12 -15.73 5.50
C ASP A 68 3.73 -15.23 4.20
N GLU A 69 2.92 -14.95 3.17
CA GLU A 69 3.38 -14.47 1.87
C GLU A 69 2.45 -13.40 1.28
N ILE A 70 3.07 -12.45 0.58
CA ILE A 70 2.42 -11.55 -0.37
C ILE A 70 3.17 -11.52 -1.71
N TYR A 71 2.55 -10.95 -2.72
CA TYR A 71 3.22 -10.59 -3.96
C TYR A 71 2.79 -9.24 -4.49
N TYR A 72 3.72 -8.60 -5.21
CA TYR A 72 3.53 -7.37 -5.95
C TYR A 72 3.44 -7.69 -7.43
N GLU A 73 2.41 -7.23 -8.12
CA GLU A 73 2.39 -7.21 -9.59
C GLU A 73 2.68 -5.81 -10.09
N LEU A 74 3.67 -5.70 -10.97
CA LEU A 74 4.09 -4.44 -11.57
C LEU A 74 3.61 -4.41 -13.02
N TYR A 75 2.93 -3.33 -13.37
CA TYR A 75 2.49 -3.07 -14.74
C TYR A 75 3.01 -1.72 -15.22
N LYS A 76 3.69 -1.69 -16.36
CA LYS A 76 4.06 -0.44 -17.04
C LYS A 76 2.87 0.10 -17.81
N VAL A 77 2.69 1.42 -17.76
CA VAL A 77 1.54 2.10 -18.36
C VAL A 77 2.00 2.90 -19.57
N ASP A 78 1.37 2.68 -20.73
CA ASP A 78 1.65 3.48 -21.93
C ASP A 78 0.95 4.85 -21.92
N ALA A 79 1.21 5.64 -22.96
CA ALA A 79 0.61 6.98 -23.11
C ALA A 79 -0.92 6.97 -23.26
N LYS A 80 -1.53 5.82 -23.60
CA LYS A 80 -2.98 5.64 -23.72
C LYS A 80 -3.61 5.10 -22.43
N GLY A 81 -2.80 4.86 -21.39
CA GLY A 81 -3.26 4.29 -20.12
C GLY A 81 -3.39 2.78 -20.13
N LYS A 82 -2.90 2.08 -21.16
CA LYS A 82 -2.90 0.61 -21.20
C LYS A 82 -1.77 0.07 -20.34
N GLU A 83 -2.10 -0.94 -19.54
CA GLU A 83 -1.16 -1.66 -18.68
C GLU A 83 -0.50 -2.84 -19.41
N PHE A 84 0.80 -3.01 -19.17
CA PHE A 84 1.62 -4.10 -19.67
C PHE A 84 2.33 -4.74 -18.47
N TYR A 85 2.10 -6.03 -18.26
CA TYR A 85 2.74 -6.78 -17.19
C TYR A 85 4.26 -6.73 -17.32
N GLU A 86 4.95 -6.40 -16.24
CA GLU A 86 6.41 -6.37 -16.15
C GLU A 86 6.93 -7.53 -15.32
N ALA A 87 6.44 -7.67 -14.09
CA ALA A 87 6.95 -8.67 -13.15
C ALA A 87 5.99 -8.93 -11.99
N THR A 88 6.17 -10.10 -11.38
CA THR A 88 5.63 -10.45 -10.06
C THR A 88 6.78 -10.62 -9.08
N ILE A 89 6.67 -10.03 -7.90
CA ILE A 89 7.72 -10.05 -6.87
C ILE A 89 7.13 -10.55 -5.56
N TYR A 90 7.67 -11.65 -5.04
CA TYR A 90 7.19 -12.28 -3.81
C TYR A 90 7.95 -11.79 -2.57
N GLN A 91 7.26 -11.79 -1.43
CA GLN A 91 7.82 -11.47 -0.13
C GLN A 91 7.17 -12.33 0.95
N GLU A 92 8.02 -13.02 1.71
CA GLU A 92 7.66 -13.66 2.97
C GLU A 92 7.46 -12.62 4.08
N LEU A 93 6.54 -12.88 5.00
CA LEU A 93 6.12 -12.02 6.10
C LEU A 93 5.95 -12.80 7.39
N ASP A 94 5.96 -12.09 8.53
CA ASP A 94 5.36 -12.63 9.76
C ASP A 94 3.84 -12.42 9.68
N PRO A 95 2.99 -13.44 9.97
CA PRO A 95 1.54 -13.28 10.01
C PRO A 95 1.04 -12.16 10.94
N LYS A 96 1.84 -11.72 11.90
CA LYS A 96 1.54 -10.61 12.82
C LYS A 96 1.95 -9.24 12.29
N ASP A 97 2.63 -9.18 11.15
CA ASP A 97 3.04 -7.91 10.55
C ASP A 97 1.80 -7.06 10.22
N VAL A 98 1.86 -5.80 10.63
CA VAL A 98 0.87 -4.76 10.27
C VAL A 98 1.46 -3.74 9.29
N PHE A 99 2.76 -3.80 9.02
CA PHE A 99 3.42 -3.08 7.95
C PHE A 99 4.64 -3.88 7.49
N PHE A 100 5.01 -3.73 6.23
CA PHE A 100 6.16 -4.43 5.65
C PHE A 100 6.65 -3.67 4.42
N HIS A 101 7.93 -3.84 4.10
CA HIS A 101 8.50 -3.19 2.93
C HIS A 101 9.44 -4.08 2.13
N LYS A 102 9.47 -3.85 0.82
CA LYS A 102 10.43 -4.48 -0.11
C LYS A 102 11.23 -3.43 -0.85
N LYS A 103 12.53 -3.66 -1.00
CA LYS A 103 13.40 -2.88 -1.90
C LYS A 103 13.30 -3.45 -3.31
N ILE A 104 12.85 -2.66 -4.27
CA ILE A 104 12.56 -3.05 -5.65
C ILE A 104 13.48 -2.29 -6.62
N PRO A 105 14.20 -2.98 -7.52
CA PRO A 105 15.00 -2.32 -8.55
C PRO A 105 14.12 -1.77 -9.68
N PHE A 106 14.50 -0.61 -10.21
CA PHE A 106 13.93 -0.01 -11.42
C PHE A 106 15.06 0.37 -12.38
N TYR A 107 14.90 0.04 -13.66
CA TYR A 107 15.86 0.35 -14.73
C TYR A 107 15.26 1.26 -15.81
N ASP A 108 13.95 1.19 -15.95
CA ASP A 108 13.18 1.91 -16.96
C ASP A 108 12.46 3.11 -16.36
N ALA A 109 12.47 4.21 -17.11
CA ALA A 109 11.55 5.31 -16.87
C ALA A 109 10.17 4.99 -17.44
N GLY A 110 9.15 5.60 -16.86
CA GLY A 110 7.77 5.40 -17.24
C GLY A 110 6.83 5.50 -16.05
N LYS A 111 5.54 5.36 -16.34
CA LYS A 111 4.51 5.21 -15.33
C LYS A 111 4.31 3.73 -15.06
N PHE A 112 4.17 3.37 -13.79
CA PHE A 112 3.89 2.01 -13.34
C PHE A 112 2.67 2.01 -12.42
N ASN A 113 1.86 0.97 -12.51
CA ASN A 113 0.83 0.63 -11.54
C ASN A 113 1.27 -0.64 -10.80
N ILE A 114 1.21 -0.59 -9.48
CA ILE A 114 1.65 -1.65 -8.58
C ILE A 114 0.41 -2.15 -7.85
N TYR A 115 0.18 -3.45 -7.89
CA TYR A 115 -0.91 -4.12 -7.18
C TYR A 115 -0.32 -5.10 -6.17
N VAL A 116 -0.89 -5.14 -4.97
CA VAL A 116 -0.43 -6.01 -3.87
C VAL A 116 -1.50 -7.02 -3.53
N TYR A 117 -1.10 -8.27 -3.44
CA TYR A 117 -1.96 -9.39 -3.10
C TYR A 117 -1.31 -10.23 -2.01
N THR A 118 -2.14 -10.92 -1.24
CA THR A 118 -1.73 -12.05 -0.39
C THR A 118 -1.38 -13.27 -1.26
N GLY A 119 -0.63 -14.23 -0.70
CA GLY A 119 -0.26 -15.46 -1.42
C GLY A 119 -1.43 -16.30 -1.97
N ASP A 120 -2.63 -16.17 -1.38
CA ASP A 120 -3.87 -16.79 -1.88
C ASP A 120 -4.66 -15.90 -2.88
N GLY A 121 -4.05 -14.80 -3.35
CA GLY A 121 -4.60 -13.94 -4.39
C GLY A 121 -5.63 -12.91 -3.91
N ILE A 122 -5.77 -12.70 -2.60
CA ILE A 122 -6.64 -11.63 -2.08
C ILE A 122 -5.93 -10.29 -2.25
N TYR A 123 -6.58 -9.36 -2.96
CA TYR A 123 -6.11 -8.00 -3.15
C TYR A 123 -6.05 -7.22 -1.83
N LEU A 124 -4.94 -6.51 -1.62
CA LEU A 124 -4.72 -5.65 -0.46
C LEU A 124 -4.81 -4.17 -0.83
N THR A 125 -3.94 -3.71 -1.75
CA THR A 125 -3.82 -2.29 -2.09
C THR A 125 -3.13 -2.09 -3.43
N SER A 126 -3.15 -0.87 -3.95
CA SER A 126 -2.45 -0.50 -5.18
C SER A 126 -2.00 0.95 -5.18
N GLY A 127 -1.03 1.27 -6.03
CA GLY A 127 -0.48 2.62 -6.18
C GLY A 127 0.14 2.84 -7.56
N SER A 128 0.10 4.09 -8.01
CA SER A 128 0.78 4.52 -9.24
C SER A 128 2.10 5.22 -8.92
N LEU A 129 3.13 4.88 -9.69
CA LEU A 129 4.50 5.34 -9.53
C LEU A 129 5.03 5.89 -10.86
N GLN A 130 5.55 7.10 -10.84
CA GLN A 130 6.24 7.71 -11.98
C GLN A 130 7.76 7.63 -11.78
N ILE A 131 8.47 7.10 -12.76
CA ILE A 131 9.93 7.06 -12.78
C ILE A 131 10.45 7.90 -13.94
N THR A 132 11.42 8.76 -13.67
CA THR A 132 12.19 9.53 -14.67
C THR A 132 13.68 9.20 -14.56
N LYS A 133 14.46 9.56 -15.59
CA LYS A 133 15.93 9.43 -15.54
C LYS A 133 16.56 10.79 -15.25
N LYS A 134 17.60 10.79 -14.41
CA LYS A 134 18.54 11.90 -14.23
C LYS A 134 19.59 11.89 -15.35
#